data_AF-A0AAU4MLE6-F1
#
_entry.id   AF-A0AAU4MLE6-F1
#
_cell.length_a   1.000
_cell.length_b   1.000
_cell.length_c   1.000
_cell.angle_alpha   90.00
_cell.angle_beta   90.00
_cell.angle_gamma   90.00
#
_symmetry.space_group_name_H-M   'P 1'
#
loop_
_entity.id
_entity.type
_entity.pdbx_description
1 polymer ?
#
loop_
_entity_poly.entity_id
_entity_poly.type
_entity_poly.pdbx_seq_one_letter_code
_entity_poly.pdbx_strand_id
1 'polypeptide(L)'
;MRKNWYTVGGSAPGFGAARRYRRALLSAVATFGLVLGALIGMPGVSQAAGSLPCDIYAGAGTPCVAAHSTVRAVFSAYNGPLYQVTRVSDGATSDIGLLAQGGYANAGQQDTFCAGTTCRINKIYDQTSRHNDLYPGPAGTAGMGADRGADASELSVTAGGHKVYGIWISPGVGYRSHGAASGVAVNGQAEGAYMVASGTHVGADCCFDYGNAESTAADTGNGHMDAVSIATTCYFAPCTGSGPWVEADLENGMFQGNNGSNTANTGNNSPYVTAVLKNNGQTTYALKGGNSQTGALSTWWNGSLPTRGGYLPMHQEGGIILGTGGDNSNWNMGTFFEGVMVSGYPTDAAENAVQANIVAVGYSGQTNVPNGPQGTIGGPGGKCADVTANDTGTNGSAVVLWDCQSYAEDQHWTHNADGSLGTIGRCLDIVGNGTANGAQVELWDCNGIGGQKWVQQADGSLRNPQSGRCLDAPNGATGNGTRLQIWDCNGAAAQKFSVNGGSPIGAPGAKCVDVAADDSGANASAVQLWDCQSYALDQHWTHNADTSLSTIGRCLDIVGNGTANGAQVELWDCNGIGGQKWVQQADGSLRNPQSGRCLDAPNGATGNGTRLQIWDCNGTASQKFALS
;
A
#
# COMPACT_ATOMS: atom_id res chain seq x y z
N MET A 1 58.07 -77.21 19.44
CA MET A 1 59.47 -77.53 19.07
C MET A 1 59.96 -76.38 18.18
N ARG A 2 61.09 -75.72 18.48
CA ARG A 2 62.39 -75.85 17.76
C ARG A 2 62.22 -76.07 16.23
N LYS A 3 62.91 -75.36 15.32
CA LYS A 3 63.94 -74.30 15.39
C LYS A 3 64.19 -73.78 13.95
N ASN A 4 64.67 -72.53 13.79
CA ASN A 4 65.75 -72.04 12.88
C ASN A 4 65.76 -72.39 11.36
N TRP A 5 66.37 -71.64 10.42
CA TRP A 5 67.01 -70.30 10.35
C TRP A 5 67.32 -69.91 8.87
N TYR A 6 67.42 -68.59 8.57
CA TYR A 6 68.40 -67.90 7.66
C TYR A 6 68.31 -68.04 6.11
N THR A 7 68.05 -66.93 5.37
CA THR A 7 68.97 -66.04 4.54
C THR A 7 69.42 -66.65 3.19
N VAL A 8 69.72 -65.96 2.06
CA VAL A 8 70.17 -64.59 1.66
C VAL A 8 69.55 -64.27 0.26
N GLY A 9 69.41 -63.06 -0.33
CA GLY A 9 69.58 -61.66 0.13
C GLY A 9 70.19 -60.71 -0.94
N GLY A 10 69.42 -59.77 -1.51
CA GLY A 10 69.85 -58.73 -2.48
C GLY A 10 69.42 -59.00 -3.95
N SER A 11 69.16 -58.01 -4.82
CA SER A 11 69.19 -56.53 -4.71
C SER A 11 68.23 -55.86 -5.73
N ALA A 12 67.90 -54.57 -5.51
CA ALA A 12 66.82 -53.77 -6.12
C ALA A 12 67.32 -52.90 -7.33
N PRO A 13 66.66 -51.82 -7.85
CA PRO A 13 65.39 -51.16 -7.46
C PRO A 13 64.46 -50.55 -8.57
N GLY A 14 63.25 -50.14 -8.14
CA GLY A 14 62.43 -49.05 -8.75
C GLY A 14 61.54 -49.43 -9.95
N PHE A 15 60.38 -48.81 -10.19
CA PHE A 15 59.51 -47.88 -9.44
C PHE A 15 58.07 -48.08 -9.96
N GLY A 16 57.02 -47.94 -9.13
CA GLY A 16 55.63 -48.04 -9.60
C GLY A 16 54.58 -48.09 -8.48
N ALA A 17 53.90 -46.98 -8.24
CA ALA A 17 53.02 -46.80 -7.08
C ALA A 17 51.66 -47.53 -7.20
N ALA A 18 51.41 -48.51 -6.32
CA ALA A 18 50.08 -49.14 -6.19
C ALA A 18 49.78 -49.68 -4.77
N ARG A 19 50.09 -48.93 -3.69
CA ARG A 19 49.77 -49.36 -2.31
C ARG A 19 49.50 -48.22 -1.31
N ARG A 20 48.49 -47.37 -1.59
CA ARG A 20 47.96 -46.37 -0.63
C ARG A 20 46.44 -46.43 -0.36
N TYR A 21 45.72 -47.43 -0.89
CA TYR A 21 44.24 -47.51 -0.86
C TYR A 21 43.63 -48.55 0.12
N ARG A 22 44.30 -48.88 1.24
CA ARG A 22 43.74 -49.82 2.25
C ARG A 22 43.92 -49.41 3.73
N ARG A 23 44.16 -48.13 4.01
CA ARG A 23 44.13 -47.57 5.39
C ARG A 23 43.35 -46.25 5.52
N ALA A 24 42.50 -45.93 4.55
CA ALA A 24 41.65 -44.72 4.53
C ALA A 24 40.14 -45.05 4.56
N LEU A 25 39.76 -46.26 5.01
CA LEU A 25 38.39 -46.79 4.93
C LEU A 25 37.83 -47.34 6.26
N LEU A 26 38.51 -47.05 7.38
CA LEU A 26 38.05 -47.39 8.74
C LEU A 26 37.95 -46.15 9.67
N SER A 27 38.15 -44.95 9.13
CA SER A 27 37.94 -43.67 9.83
C SER A 27 36.76 -42.86 9.29
N ALA A 28 35.95 -43.46 8.39
CA ALA A 28 34.81 -42.80 7.74
C ALA A 28 33.43 -43.29 8.23
N VAL A 29 33.38 -44.39 9.02
CA VAL A 29 32.13 -44.99 9.51
C VAL A 29 31.80 -44.55 10.95
N ALA A 30 32.80 -44.14 11.73
CA ALA A 30 32.57 -43.50 13.04
C ALA A 30 32.09 -42.04 12.94
N THR A 31 32.30 -41.38 11.79
CA THR A 31 31.88 -39.99 11.53
C THR A 31 30.50 -39.88 10.89
N PHE A 32 29.95 -40.97 10.34
CA PHE A 32 28.59 -40.99 9.77
C PHE A 32 27.50 -41.37 10.78
N GLY A 33 27.85 -42.07 11.86
CA GLY A 33 26.93 -42.41 12.96
C GLY A 33 26.58 -41.25 13.91
N LEU A 34 27.33 -40.14 13.85
CA LEU A 34 27.11 -38.93 14.67
C LEU A 34 26.47 -37.77 13.89
N VAL A 35 26.15 -37.96 12.60
CA VAL A 35 25.52 -36.95 11.75
C VAL A 35 24.05 -37.30 11.43
N LEU A 36 23.65 -38.57 11.57
CA LEU A 36 22.25 -39.00 11.39
C LEU A 36 21.41 -39.08 12.69
N GLY A 37 22.02 -38.77 13.84
CA GLY A 37 21.32 -38.61 15.14
C GLY A 37 20.98 -37.16 15.49
N ALA A 38 21.34 -36.20 14.62
CA ALA A 38 21.19 -34.75 14.85
C ALA A 38 20.14 -34.10 13.94
N LEU A 39 19.21 -34.89 13.38
CA LEU A 39 18.17 -34.45 12.45
C LEU A 39 16.73 -34.78 12.91
N ILE A 40 16.55 -35.22 14.16
CA ILE A 40 15.25 -35.30 14.82
C ILE A 40 15.40 -34.61 16.17
N GLY A 41 14.68 -33.50 16.36
CA GLY A 41 14.90 -32.61 17.51
C GLY A 41 15.82 -31.44 17.19
N MET A 42 15.58 -30.73 16.07
CA MET A 42 15.77 -29.28 16.16
C MET A 42 14.87 -28.81 17.31
N PRO A 43 15.36 -28.07 18.32
CA PRO A 43 14.46 -27.12 18.94
C PRO A 43 13.94 -26.27 17.78
N GLY A 44 12.62 -26.10 17.66
CA GLY A 44 12.12 -25.00 16.87
C GLY A 44 12.88 -23.76 17.34
N VAL A 45 13.31 -22.91 16.42
CA VAL A 45 13.72 -21.56 16.81
C VAL A 45 12.46 -20.89 17.37
N SER A 46 12.22 -21.10 18.66
CA SER A 46 11.52 -20.16 19.49
C SER A 46 12.27 -18.86 19.27
N GLN A 47 11.71 -18.01 18.40
CA GLN A 47 11.99 -16.61 18.47
C GLN A 47 11.73 -16.26 19.93
N ALA A 48 12.80 -16.00 20.69
CA ALA A 48 12.65 -15.28 21.94
C ALA A 48 12.01 -13.97 21.51
N ALA A 49 10.71 -13.82 21.75
CA ALA A 49 9.93 -12.76 21.15
C ALA A 49 10.57 -11.43 21.56
N GLY A 50 11.14 -10.73 20.58
CA GLY A 50 11.76 -9.44 20.84
C GLY A 50 10.71 -8.50 21.39
N SER A 51 11.06 -7.71 22.40
CA SER A 51 10.16 -6.70 22.96
C SER A 51 9.59 -5.85 21.82
N LEU A 52 8.27 -5.87 21.68
CA LEU A 52 7.54 -5.03 20.73
C LEU A 52 7.26 -3.65 21.37
N PRO A 53 6.77 -2.64 20.61
CA PRO A 53 6.73 -1.26 21.08
C PRO A 53 6.13 -1.06 22.47
N CYS A 54 5.01 -1.72 22.78
CA CYS A 54 4.40 -1.60 24.11
C CYS A 54 5.13 -2.36 25.22
N ASP A 55 5.86 -3.44 24.90
CA ASP A 55 6.74 -4.10 25.87
C ASP A 55 7.94 -3.21 26.23
N ILE A 56 8.50 -2.51 25.23
CA ILE A 56 9.60 -1.54 25.41
C ILE A 56 9.14 -0.38 26.29
N TYR A 57 7.99 0.21 25.98
CA TYR A 57 7.39 1.30 26.75
C TYR A 57 7.04 0.90 28.19
N ALA A 58 6.45 -0.28 28.39
CA ALA A 58 6.18 -0.81 29.73
C ALA A 58 7.48 -1.06 30.53
N GLY A 59 8.52 -1.63 29.89
CA GLY A 59 9.84 -1.82 30.48
C GLY A 59 10.56 -0.51 30.85
N ALA A 60 10.22 0.59 30.19
CA ALA A 60 10.71 1.94 30.47
C ALA A 60 9.88 2.71 31.52
N GLY A 61 8.77 2.13 32.01
CA GLY A 61 7.92 2.74 33.04
C GLY A 61 6.82 3.68 32.50
N THR A 62 6.61 3.75 31.19
CA THR A 62 5.51 4.50 30.56
C THR A 62 4.66 3.56 29.71
N PRO A 63 3.79 2.71 30.32
CA PRO A 63 3.10 1.65 29.60
C PRO A 63 2.03 2.17 28.63
N CYS A 64 1.79 1.42 27.55
CA CYS A 64 0.68 1.68 26.64
C CYS A 64 -0.67 1.67 27.35
N VAL A 65 -1.51 2.64 27.01
CA VAL A 65 -2.92 2.75 27.41
C VAL A 65 -3.87 2.64 26.23
N ALA A 66 -3.38 2.80 25.01
CA ALA A 66 -4.07 2.37 23.79
C ALA A 66 -3.03 1.94 22.75
N ALA A 67 -3.34 0.91 21.95
CA ALA A 67 -2.40 0.28 21.03
C ALA A 67 -3.10 -0.22 19.77
N HIS A 68 -3.01 0.52 18.68
CA HIS A 68 -3.78 0.30 17.46
C HIS A 68 -2.86 -0.06 16.29
N SER A 69 -3.20 -1.10 15.53
CA SER A 69 -2.52 -1.43 14.28
C SER A 69 -3.35 -2.38 13.45
N THR A 70 -3.36 -2.18 12.13
CA THR A 70 -3.92 -3.13 11.16
C THR A 70 -2.86 -4.05 10.53
N VAL A 71 -1.58 -3.83 10.82
CA VAL A 71 -0.47 -4.55 10.18
C VAL A 71 0.24 -5.55 11.09
N ARG A 72 0.33 -5.31 12.40
CA ARG A 72 1.00 -6.22 13.34
C ARG A 72 0.58 -6.09 14.80
N ALA A 73 0.95 -7.09 15.60
CA ALA A 73 0.98 -6.94 17.05
C ALA A 73 2.05 -5.90 17.47
N VAL A 74 1.75 -5.12 18.51
CA VAL A 74 2.70 -4.20 19.17
C VAL A 74 3.04 -4.61 20.62
N PHE A 75 2.48 -5.74 21.09
CA PHE A 75 2.95 -6.51 22.24
C PHE A 75 3.37 -7.90 21.79
N SER A 76 4.54 -8.38 22.22
CA SER A 76 5.06 -9.71 21.91
C SER A 76 4.12 -10.86 22.32
N ALA A 77 3.32 -10.64 23.38
CA ALA A 77 2.36 -11.61 23.88
C ALA A 77 0.96 -11.52 23.23
N TYR A 78 0.68 -10.54 22.36
CA TYR A 78 -0.66 -10.36 21.80
C TYR A 78 -1.03 -11.47 20.81
N ASN A 79 -2.25 -12.00 20.93
CA ASN A 79 -2.79 -13.05 20.05
C ASN A 79 -4.29 -12.83 19.75
N GLY A 80 -4.75 -11.59 19.87
CA GLY A 80 -6.13 -11.20 19.57
C GLY A 80 -6.31 -10.70 18.13
N PRO A 81 -7.52 -10.24 17.78
CA PRO A 81 -7.78 -9.60 16.50
C PRO A 81 -7.16 -8.19 16.44
N LEU A 82 -6.72 -7.76 15.27
CA LEU A 82 -6.16 -6.43 15.05
C LEU A 82 -7.23 -5.41 14.64
N TYR A 83 -8.17 -5.83 13.80
CA TYR A 83 -9.28 -4.99 13.31
C TYR A 83 -10.44 -5.88 12.85
N GLN A 84 -11.61 -5.27 12.63
CA GLN A 84 -12.78 -5.92 12.06
C GLN A 84 -13.10 -5.34 10.69
N VAL A 85 -13.29 -6.21 9.71
CA VAL A 85 -13.81 -5.86 8.39
C VAL A 85 -15.29 -6.22 8.29
N THR A 86 -16.08 -5.39 7.62
CA THR A 86 -17.49 -5.64 7.26
C THR A 86 -17.63 -5.70 5.75
N ARG A 87 -18.22 -6.77 5.21
CA ARG A 87 -18.48 -6.90 3.77
C ARG A 87 -19.64 -6.02 3.34
N VAL A 88 -19.45 -5.29 2.25
CA VAL A 88 -20.47 -4.37 1.74
C VAL A 88 -21.61 -5.14 1.04
N SER A 89 -21.36 -6.34 0.52
CA SER A 89 -22.37 -7.18 -0.16
C SER A 89 -23.45 -7.77 0.76
N ASP A 90 -23.10 -8.16 2.00
CA ASP A 90 -24.02 -8.85 2.91
C ASP A 90 -24.01 -8.36 4.38
N GLY A 91 -23.17 -7.39 4.72
CA GLY A 91 -23.03 -6.85 6.07
C GLY A 91 -22.38 -7.80 7.07
N ALA A 92 -21.89 -8.96 6.65
CA ALA A 92 -21.18 -9.88 7.54
C ALA A 92 -19.83 -9.30 7.98
N THR A 93 -19.41 -9.64 9.20
CA THR A 93 -18.14 -9.18 9.78
C THR A 93 -17.12 -10.31 9.95
N SER A 94 -15.83 -9.96 9.91
CA SER A 94 -14.72 -10.84 10.28
C SER A 94 -13.66 -10.06 11.05
N ASP A 95 -13.27 -10.59 12.20
CA ASP A 95 -12.14 -10.09 12.98
C ASP A 95 -10.82 -10.64 12.41
N ILE A 96 -9.96 -9.78 11.87
CA ILE A 96 -8.70 -10.18 11.26
C ILE A 96 -7.64 -10.37 12.34
N GLY A 97 -7.19 -11.62 12.49
CA GLY A 97 -6.19 -12.02 13.47
C GLY A 97 -4.75 -11.89 12.99
N LEU A 98 -3.84 -12.49 13.75
CA LEU A 98 -2.43 -12.61 13.42
C LEU A 98 -2.12 -13.93 12.71
N LEU A 99 -1.02 -13.96 11.96
CA LEU A 99 -0.40 -15.20 11.47
C LEU A 99 0.23 -16.03 12.61
N ALA A 100 0.68 -15.36 13.68
CA ALA A 100 1.20 -15.95 14.91
C ALA A 100 1.14 -14.92 16.05
N GLN A 101 1.17 -15.38 17.31
CA GLN A 101 1.29 -14.50 18.49
C GLN A 101 2.47 -13.54 18.35
N GLY A 102 2.26 -12.25 18.61
CA GLY A 102 3.27 -11.20 18.43
C GLY A 102 3.67 -10.93 16.97
N GLY A 103 2.98 -11.51 15.99
CA GLY A 103 3.33 -11.45 14.57
C GLY A 103 2.58 -10.38 13.76
N TYR A 104 2.45 -10.65 12.47
CA TYR A 104 1.81 -9.79 11.47
C TYR A 104 0.35 -10.17 11.23
N ALA A 105 -0.43 -9.22 10.69
CA ALA A 105 -1.83 -9.43 10.32
C ALA A 105 -1.99 -10.56 9.29
N ASN A 106 -3.08 -11.32 9.42
CA ASN A 106 -3.44 -12.37 8.46
C ASN A 106 -4.19 -11.80 7.26
N ALA A 107 -3.48 -11.12 6.34
CA ALA A 107 -4.08 -10.55 5.14
C ALA A 107 -4.82 -11.59 4.28
N GLY A 108 -4.36 -12.86 4.26
CA GLY A 108 -5.04 -13.94 3.53
C GLY A 108 -6.42 -14.29 4.09
N GLN A 109 -6.67 -14.04 5.38
CA GLN A 109 -8.01 -14.13 5.98
C GLN A 109 -8.93 -13.05 5.41
N GLN A 110 -8.44 -11.81 5.31
CA GLN A 110 -9.19 -10.70 4.70
C GLN A 110 -9.46 -10.98 3.22
N ASP A 111 -8.43 -11.34 2.45
CA ASP A 111 -8.56 -11.68 1.02
C ASP A 111 -9.65 -12.73 0.78
N THR A 112 -9.67 -13.79 1.60
CA THR A 112 -10.66 -14.86 1.51
C THR A 112 -12.07 -14.39 1.91
N PHE A 113 -12.17 -13.56 2.94
CA PHE A 113 -13.45 -13.08 3.46
C PHE A 113 -14.12 -12.10 2.49
N CYS A 114 -13.34 -11.14 1.97
CA CYS A 114 -13.76 -10.05 1.10
C CYS A 114 -13.81 -10.44 -0.40
N ALA A 115 -13.53 -11.70 -0.75
CA ALA A 115 -13.53 -12.16 -2.13
C ALA A 115 -14.88 -11.86 -2.84
N GLY A 116 -14.81 -11.12 -3.95
CA GLY A 116 -15.99 -10.76 -4.76
C GLY A 116 -16.82 -9.58 -4.22
N THR A 117 -16.30 -8.79 -3.28
CA THR A 117 -16.96 -7.62 -2.68
C THR A 117 -15.92 -6.63 -2.15
N THR A 118 -16.32 -5.42 -1.74
CA THR A 118 -15.51 -4.62 -0.81
C THR A 118 -15.73 -5.01 0.64
N CYS A 119 -14.74 -4.63 1.45
CA CYS A 119 -14.78 -4.66 2.90
C CYS A 119 -14.45 -3.27 3.43
N ARG A 120 -15.17 -2.80 4.45
CA ARG A 120 -14.82 -1.58 5.20
C ARG A 120 -14.25 -1.96 6.56
N ILE A 121 -13.15 -1.33 6.98
CA ILE A 121 -12.60 -1.46 8.33
C ILE A 121 -13.51 -0.64 9.25
N ASN A 122 -14.38 -1.32 10.01
CA ASN A 122 -15.37 -0.65 10.87
C ASN A 122 -14.98 -0.65 12.35
N LYS A 123 -13.87 -1.30 12.69
CA LYS A 123 -13.29 -1.31 14.04
C LYS A 123 -11.80 -1.58 13.99
N ILE A 124 -11.02 -0.83 14.75
CA ILE A 124 -9.60 -1.10 15.01
C ILE A 124 -9.50 -1.49 16.49
N TYR A 125 -8.99 -2.69 16.78
CA TYR A 125 -8.91 -3.16 18.16
C TYR A 125 -7.73 -2.51 18.89
N ASP A 126 -7.98 -2.12 20.13
CA ASP A 126 -6.92 -1.81 21.08
C ASP A 126 -6.32 -3.13 21.60
N GLN A 127 -5.01 -3.29 21.41
CA GLN A 127 -4.26 -4.47 21.85
C GLN A 127 -3.98 -4.48 23.36
N THR A 128 -4.20 -3.37 24.07
CA THR A 128 -4.13 -3.38 25.54
C THR A 128 -5.35 -4.09 26.15
N SER A 129 -5.27 -4.45 27.43
CA SER A 129 -6.42 -5.00 28.17
C SER A 129 -7.52 -3.98 28.48
N ARG A 130 -7.45 -2.76 27.92
CA ARG A 130 -8.40 -1.68 28.17
C ARG A 130 -9.52 -1.64 27.12
N HIS A 131 -9.27 -2.20 25.94
CA HIS A 131 -10.23 -2.21 24.82
C HIS A 131 -10.72 -0.80 24.47
N ASN A 132 -9.78 0.15 24.39
CA ASN A 132 -9.99 1.50 23.89
C ASN A 132 -10.16 1.52 22.35
N ASP A 133 -10.93 0.57 21.82
CA ASP A 133 -11.09 0.30 20.40
C ASP A 133 -11.63 1.53 19.64
N LEU A 134 -11.16 1.72 18.40
CA LEU A 134 -11.58 2.82 17.53
C LEU A 134 -12.64 2.37 16.53
N TYR A 135 -13.61 3.25 16.25
CA TYR A 135 -14.75 3.04 15.36
C TYR A 135 -14.98 4.31 14.51
N PRO A 136 -15.64 4.26 13.35
CA PRO A 136 -16.00 5.46 12.59
C PRO A 136 -16.66 6.54 13.45
N GLY A 137 -16.15 7.77 13.37
CA GLY A 137 -16.54 8.88 14.25
C GLY A 137 -17.96 9.39 14.00
N PRO A 138 -18.66 9.88 15.05
CA PRO A 138 -19.93 10.57 14.88
C PRO A 138 -19.72 11.95 14.23
N ALA A 139 -20.77 12.51 13.61
CA ALA A 139 -20.70 13.87 13.09
C ALA A 139 -20.35 14.87 14.20
N GLY A 140 -19.28 15.65 13.98
CA GLY A 140 -18.84 16.71 14.88
C GLY A 140 -19.27 18.12 14.46
N THR A 141 -18.50 19.13 14.88
CA THR A 141 -18.83 20.55 14.65
C THR A 141 -18.24 21.15 13.37
N ALA A 142 -17.23 20.53 12.74
CA ALA A 142 -16.60 21.06 11.52
C ALA A 142 -16.47 20.05 10.34
N GLY A 143 -16.81 18.78 10.55
CA GLY A 143 -16.72 17.73 9.53
C GLY A 143 -17.83 17.75 8.47
N MET A 144 -17.68 16.90 7.45
CA MET A 144 -18.69 16.63 6.41
C MET A 144 -19.92 15.87 6.89
N GLY A 145 -19.93 15.41 8.13
CA GLY A 145 -20.89 14.45 8.67
C GLY A 145 -20.18 13.43 9.55
N ALA A 146 -20.83 12.29 9.79
CA ALA A 146 -20.19 11.15 10.45
C ALA A 146 -19.18 10.48 9.51
N ASP A 147 -18.12 9.91 10.07
CA ASP A 147 -17.07 9.26 9.28
C ASP A 147 -17.51 7.90 8.75
N ARG A 148 -16.81 7.42 7.72
CA ARG A 148 -16.87 6.03 7.24
C ARG A 148 -15.59 5.27 7.60
N GLY A 149 -15.69 3.94 7.65
CA GLY A 149 -14.50 3.09 7.67
C GLY A 149 -13.69 3.18 6.38
N ALA A 150 -12.38 2.95 6.45
CA ALA A 150 -11.51 2.84 5.27
C ALA A 150 -11.88 1.58 4.46
N ASP A 151 -11.66 1.58 3.15
CA ASP A 151 -11.72 0.32 2.39
C ASP A 151 -10.53 -0.56 2.82
N ALA A 152 -10.83 -1.78 3.24
CA ALA A 152 -9.85 -2.67 3.83
C ALA A 152 -8.80 -3.16 2.81
N SER A 153 -9.13 -3.14 1.52
CA SER A 153 -8.27 -3.54 0.40
C SER A 153 -7.32 -2.43 -0.04
N GLU A 154 -7.59 -1.18 0.37
CA GLU A 154 -7.06 0.00 -0.28
C GLU A 154 -5.55 0.18 -0.16
N LEU A 155 -4.96 -0.25 0.96
CA LEU A 155 -3.53 -0.11 1.14
C LEU A 155 -2.85 -1.43 1.47
N SER A 156 -2.61 -2.24 0.43
CA SER A 156 -1.78 -3.45 0.52
C SER A 156 -0.29 -3.10 0.51
N VAL A 157 0.40 -3.29 1.63
CA VAL A 157 1.86 -3.14 1.75
C VAL A 157 2.51 -4.42 2.29
N THR A 158 3.83 -4.41 2.44
CA THR A 158 4.60 -5.50 3.05
C THR A 158 5.22 -5.06 4.37
N ALA A 159 5.02 -5.85 5.43
CA ALA A 159 5.65 -5.69 6.74
C ALA A 159 6.25 -7.04 7.17
N GLY A 160 7.54 -7.07 7.52
CA GLY A 160 8.25 -8.30 7.89
C GLY A 160 8.34 -9.35 6.78
N GLY A 161 8.15 -8.95 5.52
CA GLY A 161 8.00 -9.89 4.39
C GLY A 161 6.60 -10.49 4.22
N HIS A 162 5.62 -10.05 5.01
CA HIS A 162 4.22 -10.46 4.91
C HIS A 162 3.37 -9.36 4.27
N LYS A 163 2.43 -9.74 3.39
CA LYS A 163 1.35 -8.85 2.94
C LYS A 163 0.50 -8.43 4.13
N VAL A 164 0.24 -7.14 4.27
CA VAL A 164 -0.57 -6.53 5.32
C VAL A 164 -1.36 -5.36 4.75
N TYR A 165 -2.41 -4.93 5.47
CA TYR A 165 -3.26 -3.82 5.07
C TYR A 165 -3.08 -2.64 6.02
N GLY A 166 -2.67 -1.48 5.49
CA GLY A 166 -2.73 -0.20 6.19
C GLY A 166 -4.12 0.41 6.10
N ILE A 167 -4.36 1.48 6.86
CA ILE A 167 -5.57 2.29 6.78
C ILE A 167 -5.29 3.46 5.87
N TRP A 168 -5.92 3.47 4.70
CA TRP A 168 -6.01 4.67 3.87
C TRP A 168 -7.09 5.60 4.43
N ILE A 169 -6.77 6.89 4.53
CA ILE A 169 -7.69 7.92 4.99
C ILE A 169 -7.87 8.91 3.84
N SER A 170 -9.01 8.82 3.17
CA SER A 170 -9.52 9.84 2.27
C SER A 170 -10.51 10.75 3.02
N PRO A 171 -10.90 11.93 2.48
CA PRO A 171 -11.78 12.85 3.18
C PRO A 171 -13.11 12.19 3.63
N GLY A 172 -13.38 12.26 4.93
CA GLY A 172 -14.52 11.63 5.61
C GLY A 172 -14.30 10.18 6.04
N VAL A 173 -13.10 9.64 5.88
CA VAL A 173 -12.64 8.45 6.62
C VAL A 173 -12.02 8.92 7.93
N GLY A 174 -12.37 8.28 9.04
CA GLY A 174 -11.95 8.72 10.37
C GLY A 174 -12.41 7.74 11.43
N TYR A 175 -11.73 7.74 12.59
CA TYR A 175 -12.08 6.86 13.71
C TYR A 175 -11.92 7.57 15.05
N ARG A 176 -12.76 7.20 16.02
CA ARG A 176 -12.72 7.68 17.40
C ARG A 176 -12.95 6.55 18.41
N SER A 177 -12.44 6.72 19.63
CA SER A 177 -12.94 6.01 20.81
C SER A 177 -14.37 6.44 21.15
N HIS A 178 -15.10 5.57 21.84
CA HIS A 178 -16.42 5.92 22.40
C HIS A 178 -16.27 6.78 23.66
N GLY A 179 -16.13 8.09 23.47
CA GLY A 179 -15.90 9.04 24.56
C GLY A 179 -14.48 8.96 25.13
N ALA A 180 -14.31 9.43 26.36
CA ALA A 180 -13.05 9.35 27.09
C ALA A 180 -12.61 7.89 27.31
N ALA A 181 -11.45 7.54 26.77
CA ALA A 181 -10.85 6.21 26.80
C ALA A 181 -10.15 5.92 28.13
N SER A 182 -10.13 4.65 28.52
CA SER A 182 -9.65 4.24 29.84
C SER A 182 -8.15 4.44 29.98
N GLY A 183 -7.73 5.32 30.89
CA GLY A 183 -6.32 5.53 31.24
C GLY A 183 -5.52 6.39 30.26
N VAL A 184 -6.15 6.92 29.22
CA VAL A 184 -5.59 8.04 28.43
C VAL A 184 -5.46 9.26 29.34
N ALA A 185 -4.47 10.12 29.08
CA ALA A 185 -4.19 11.27 29.92
C ALA A 185 -5.34 12.28 29.89
N VAL A 186 -5.63 12.88 31.04
CA VAL A 186 -6.62 13.95 31.17
C VAL A 186 -6.11 15.08 32.06
N ASN A 187 -6.59 16.31 31.84
CA ASN A 187 -6.36 17.47 32.73
C ASN A 187 -4.88 17.72 33.08
N GLY A 188 -4.01 17.72 32.06
CA GLY A 188 -2.60 18.03 32.23
C GLY A 188 -1.77 16.86 32.74
N GLN A 189 -2.25 15.63 32.60
CA GLN A 189 -1.44 14.43 32.78
C GLN A 189 -0.43 14.29 31.64
N ALA A 190 0.70 13.65 31.95
CA ALA A 190 1.75 13.40 30.97
C ALA A 190 1.44 12.17 30.11
N GLU A 191 1.73 12.26 28.83
CA GLU A 191 1.59 11.16 27.87
C GLU A 191 2.65 11.20 26.76
N GLY A 192 2.63 10.17 25.92
CA GLY A 192 3.25 10.21 24.61
C GLY A 192 2.48 9.33 23.62
N ALA A 193 2.55 9.71 22.35
CA ALA A 193 1.99 8.97 21.24
C ALA A 193 3.05 8.80 20.14
N TYR A 194 2.99 7.67 19.44
CA TYR A 194 3.59 7.55 18.11
C TYR A 194 2.58 7.03 17.12
N MET A 195 2.76 7.39 15.84
CA MET A 195 2.21 6.64 14.72
C MET A 195 3.28 6.38 13.65
N VAL A 196 3.15 5.24 12.98
CA VAL A 196 3.80 4.94 11.71
C VAL A 196 2.77 5.22 10.61
N ALA A 197 3.10 6.17 9.75
CA ALA A 197 2.19 6.73 8.76
C ALA A 197 2.90 6.97 7.42
N SER A 198 2.17 7.35 6.37
CA SER A 198 2.80 7.77 5.10
C SER A 198 3.28 9.22 5.16
N GLY A 199 4.50 9.48 4.70
CA GLY A 199 4.97 10.85 4.39
C GLY A 199 4.70 11.27 2.94
N THR A 200 4.06 10.41 2.14
CA THR A 200 3.76 10.63 0.71
C THR A 200 2.27 10.59 0.38
N HIS A 201 1.41 10.25 1.35
CA HIS A 201 -0.05 10.43 1.29
C HIS A 201 -0.47 11.27 2.49
N VAL A 202 -0.48 12.59 2.29
CA VAL A 202 -0.74 13.62 3.30
C VAL A 202 -1.31 14.85 2.61
N GLY A 203 -2.37 15.45 3.15
CA GLY A 203 -3.00 16.65 2.61
C GLY A 203 -2.59 17.95 3.32
N ALA A 204 -3.34 19.03 3.06
CA ALA A 204 -3.15 20.35 3.67
C ALA A 204 -4.37 20.85 4.46
N ASP A 205 -5.44 20.05 4.51
CA ASP A 205 -6.69 20.34 5.20
C ASP A 205 -6.65 19.85 6.65
N CYS A 206 -7.69 20.14 7.45
CA CYS A 206 -7.77 19.65 8.82
C CYS A 206 -8.56 18.34 8.92
N CYS A 207 -8.10 17.33 9.67
CA CYS A 207 -6.73 17.13 10.16
C CYS A 207 -6.38 15.62 10.07
N PHE A 208 -5.09 15.27 10.01
CA PHE A 208 -4.63 13.87 9.93
C PHE A 208 -3.85 13.54 11.20
N ASP A 209 -4.62 13.31 12.27
CA ASP A 209 -4.06 13.20 13.61
C ASP A 209 -4.23 11.79 14.16
N TYR A 210 -3.39 11.48 15.15
CA TYR A 210 -3.53 10.32 16.01
C TYR A 210 -3.13 10.67 17.44
N GLY A 211 -4.03 10.47 18.40
CA GLY A 211 -3.73 10.72 19.82
C GLY A 211 -4.92 11.27 20.58
N ASN A 212 -4.63 12.09 21.61
CA ASN A 212 -5.61 12.55 22.57
C ASN A 212 -6.48 13.66 21.99
N ALA A 213 -7.78 13.60 22.26
CA ALA A 213 -8.74 14.59 21.82
C ALA A 213 -9.88 14.74 22.83
N GLU A 214 -10.83 15.60 22.50
CA GLU A 214 -12.07 15.73 23.24
C GLU A 214 -12.81 14.40 23.42
N SER A 215 -13.50 14.30 24.54
CA SER A 215 -14.43 13.22 24.84
C SER A 215 -15.68 13.26 23.95
N THR A 216 -15.95 14.38 23.28
CA THR A 216 -17.01 14.55 22.28
C THR A 216 -16.45 15.11 20.98
N ALA A 217 -17.11 14.88 19.85
CA ALA A 217 -16.71 15.40 18.54
C ALA A 217 -17.01 16.91 18.39
N ALA A 218 -16.37 17.75 19.19
CA ALA A 218 -16.53 19.21 19.17
C ALA A 218 -15.29 19.89 19.76
N ASP A 219 -14.86 21.00 19.16
CA ASP A 219 -13.84 21.89 19.72
C ASP A 219 -14.31 22.39 21.10
N THR A 220 -13.51 22.10 22.13
CA THR A 220 -13.73 22.61 23.50
C THR A 220 -12.70 23.64 23.95
N GLY A 221 -11.73 23.95 23.08
CA GLY A 221 -10.78 25.06 23.18
C GLY A 221 -9.32 24.63 23.37
N ASN A 222 -8.43 25.59 23.11
CA ASN A 222 -6.98 25.52 23.38
C ASN A 222 -6.59 24.56 24.54
N GLY A 223 -5.84 23.51 24.23
CA GLY A 223 -5.28 22.57 25.20
C GLY A 223 -6.11 21.32 25.48
N HIS A 224 -7.27 21.15 24.84
CA HIS A 224 -8.14 19.97 25.02
C HIS A 224 -7.75 18.75 24.15
N MET A 225 -6.91 18.94 23.12
CA MET A 225 -6.26 17.86 22.35
C MET A 225 -4.76 17.71 22.71
N ASP A 226 -4.19 16.55 22.40
CA ASP A 226 -2.76 16.23 22.46
C ASP A 226 -2.45 15.08 21.47
N ALA A 227 -2.52 15.40 20.18
CA ALA A 227 -2.43 14.43 19.09
C ALA A 227 -1.22 14.68 18.18
N VAL A 228 -0.54 13.61 17.75
CA VAL A 228 0.52 13.72 16.75
C VAL A 228 -0.13 13.81 15.37
N SER A 229 0.27 14.82 14.60
CA SER A 229 -0.24 15.07 13.26
C SER A 229 0.85 14.98 12.21
N ILE A 230 0.48 14.69 10.97
CA ILE A 230 1.34 14.89 9.80
C ILE A 230 0.56 15.67 8.75
N ALA A 231 1.08 16.84 8.35
CA ALA A 231 0.40 17.73 7.40
C ALA A 231 1.38 18.41 6.43
N THR A 232 0.90 18.76 5.24
CA THR A 232 1.58 19.71 4.34
C THR A 232 1.14 21.16 4.57
N THR A 233 0.25 21.39 5.54
CA THR A 233 -0.18 22.71 6.00
C THR A 233 0.95 23.41 6.73
N CYS A 234 1.22 24.68 6.41
CA CYS A 234 2.03 25.53 7.27
C CYS A 234 1.10 26.40 8.13
N TYR A 235 0.50 25.81 9.18
CA TYR A 235 -0.54 26.47 9.99
C TYR A 235 -0.02 27.76 10.63
N PHE A 236 1.24 27.76 11.08
CA PHE A 236 1.95 28.96 11.53
C PHE A 236 3.19 29.20 10.68
N ALA A 237 3.24 30.32 9.96
CA ALA A 237 4.43 30.73 9.23
C ALA A 237 5.57 31.21 10.17
N PRO A 238 6.84 31.12 9.76
CA PRO A 238 7.36 30.44 8.59
C PRO A 238 7.70 28.96 8.86
N CYS A 239 7.32 28.07 7.95
CA CYS A 239 7.80 26.68 7.92
C CYS A 239 9.00 26.56 6.96
N THR A 240 9.83 25.54 7.15
CA THR A 240 11.04 25.29 6.35
C THR A 240 11.09 23.83 5.87
N GLY A 241 11.91 23.57 4.85
CA GLY A 241 11.98 22.26 4.21
C GLY A 241 10.81 22.02 3.24
N SER A 242 10.58 20.76 2.87
CA SER A 242 9.57 20.36 1.89
C SER A 242 8.25 19.91 2.49
N GLY A 243 8.19 19.73 3.81
CA GLY A 243 7.11 18.96 4.44
C GLY A 243 7.09 17.49 3.98
N PRO A 244 6.02 16.75 4.31
CA PRO A 244 5.04 17.12 5.33
C PRO A 244 5.71 17.21 6.71
N TRP A 245 5.18 18.06 7.59
CA TRP A 245 5.72 18.26 8.94
C TRP A 245 5.03 17.32 9.92
N VAL A 246 5.79 16.77 10.88
CA VAL A 246 5.17 16.20 12.09
C VAL A 246 4.88 17.37 13.03
N GLU A 247 3.64 17.47 13.47
CA GLU A 247 3.12 18.56 14.30
C GLU A 247 2.41 17.99 15.53
N ALA A 248 2.12 18.84 16.51
CA ALA A 248 1.21 18.56 17.60
C ALA A 248 -0.09 19.32 17.36
N ASP A 249 -1.21 18.63 17.19
CA ASP A 249 -2.50 19.28 17.43
C ASP A 249 -2.73 19.35 18.94
N LEU A 250 -2.95 20.57 19.42
CA LEU A 250 -3.21 20.90 20.81
C LEU A 250 -4.58 21.60 20.96
N GLU A 251 -5.43 21.48 19.94
CA GLU A 251 -6.65 22.26 19.66
C GLU A 251 -6.36 23.73 19.30
N ASN A 252 -7.13 24.22 18.33
CA ASN A 252 -7.10 25.54 17.71
C ASN A 252 -5.73 25.89 17.05
N GLY A 253 -4.86 24.91 16.83
CA GLY A 253 -3.71 25.04 15.93
C GLY A 253 -2.69 23.91 15.95
N MET A 254 -2.00 23.76 14.82
CA MET A 254 -0.95 22.76 14.61
C MET A 254 0.42 23.32 15.00
N PHE A 255 1.03 22.80 16.05
CA PHE A 255 2.26 23.33 16.62
C PHE A 255 3.49 22.50 16.23
N GLN A 256 4.52 23.17 15.69
CA GLN A 256 5.87 22.62 15.50
C GLN A 256 6.86 23.10 16.60
N GLY A 257 6.46 24.09 17.40
CA GLY A 257 7.20 24.66 18.53
C GLY A 257 6.34 25.53 19.46
N ASN A 258 6.94 26.19 20.45
CA ASN A 258 6.22 26.89 21.55
C ASN A 258 5.34 28.10 21.18
N ASN A 259 5.24 28.50 19.92
CA ASN A 259 4.25 29.50 19.50
C ASN A 259 3.81 29.30 18.04
N GLY A 260 3.96 28.08 17.52
CA GLY A 260 3.57 27.70 16.17
C GLY A 260 4.73 27.10 15.39
N SER A 261 5.38 27.89 14.54
CA SER A 261 6.47 27.44 13.66
C SER A 261 7.74 27.05 14.41
N ASN A 262 8.52 26.17 13.79
CA ASN A 262 9.87 25.81 14.23
C ASN A 262 10.74 25.46 13.02
N THR A 263 11.70 26.33 12.67
CA THR A 263 12.50 26.16 11.45
C THR A 263 13.51 25.01 11.48
N ALA A 264 13.66 24.33 12.63
CA ALA A 264 14.39 23.06 12.73
C ALA A 264 13.57 21.85 12.26
N ASN A 265 12.23 21.97 12.17
CA ASN A 265 11.35 20.96 11.59
C ASN A 265 11.31 21.14 10.06
N THR A 266 12.13 20.38 9.34
CA THR A 266 12.16 20.42 7.87
C THR A 266 11.11 19.52 7.20
N GLY A 267 10.33 18.80 8.01
CA GLY A 267 9.43 17.75 7.55
C GLY A 267 10.14 16.45 7.17
N ASN A 268 9.34 15.44 6.81
CA ASN A 268 9.78 14.11 6.40
C ASN A 268 8.81 13.50 5.38
N ASN A 269 9.24 13.44 4.12
CA ASN A 269 8.50 12.86 3.00
C ASN A 269 8.91 11.40 2.69
N SER A 270 9.42 10.67 3.68
CA SER A 270 9.68 9.23 3.52
C SER A 270 8.35 8.49 3.27
N PRO A 271 8.30 7.43 2.44
CA PRO A 271 7.06 6.67 2.23
C PRO A 271 6.47 6.08 3.51
N TYR A 272 7.32 5.83 4.54
CA TYR A 272 6.91 5.47 5.89
C TYR A 272 7.63 6.38 6.90
N VAL A 273 6.86 7.08 7.73
CA VAL A 273 7.30 8.05 8.73
C VAL A 273 6.89 7.56 10.12
N THR A 274 7.85 7.52 11.04
CA THR A 274 7.58 7.39 12.47
C THR A 274 7.45 8.79 13.03
N ALA A 275 6.24 9.19 13.39
CA ALA A 275 5.92 10.47 14.01
C ALA A 275 5.71 10.28 15.51
N VAL A 276 6.30 11.14 16.35
CA VAL A 276 6.25 11.03 17.81
C VAL A 276 5.94 12.39 18.44
N LEU A 277 4.93 12.41 19.30
CA LEU A 277 4.62 13.49 20.22
C LEU A 277 4.74 12.97 21.65
N LYS A 278 5.31 13.77 22.55
CA LYS A 278 5.14 13.56 23.99
C LYS A 278 5.02 14.86 24.73
N ASN A 279 4.18 14.86 25.76
CA ASN A 279 3.79 16.05 26.48
C ASN A 279 3.78 15.76 27.97
N ASN A 280 4.31 16.67 28.79
CA ASN A 280 4.21 16.53 30.24
C ASN A 280 2.87 17.03 30.80
N GLY A 281 2.00 17.58 29.94
CA GLY A 281 0.68 18.12 30.27
C GLY A 281 0.69 19.43 31.08
N GLN A 282 1.87 19.96 31.41
CA GLN A 282 2.03 21.05 32.38
C GLN A 282 2.76 22.25 31.79
N THR A 283 3.90 22.02 31.14
CA THR A 283 4.84 23.07 30.73
C THR A 283 5.64 22.77 29.47
N THR A 284 5.84 21.51 29.06
CA THR A 284 6.76 21.13 27.99
C THR A 284 6.29 19.94 27.17
N TYR A 285 6.56 20.00 25.87
CA TYR A 285 6.36 18.90 24.93
C TYR A 285 7.54 18.74 23.98
N ALA A 286 7.60 17.61 23.28
CA ALA A 286 8.61 17.31 22.28
C ALA A 286 8.00 16.65 21.03
N LEU A 287 8.55 16.99 19.87
CA LEU A 287 8.22 16.40 18.57
C LEU A 287 9.44 15.75 17.96
N LYS A 288 9.25 14.54 17.43
CA LYS A 288 10.30 13.78 16.74
C LYS A 288 9.76 13.12 15.49
N GLY A 289 10.64 12.94 14.52
CA GLY A 289 10.36 12.20 13.29
C GLY A 289 11.51 11.28 12.90
N GLY A 290 11.19 10.16 12.26
CA GLY A 290 12.16 9.23 11.67
C GLY A 290 11.60 8.58 10.41
N ASN A 291 12.47 8.00 9.59
CA ASN A 291 12.05 7.12 8.50
C ASN A 291 11.81 5.71 9.10
N SER A 292 10.63 5.13 8.91
CA SER A 292 10.29 3.83 9.52
C SER A 292 10.96 2.63 8.85
N GLN A 293 11.71 2.85 7.77
CA GLN A 293 12.48 1.84 7.04
C GLN A 293 13.98 1.89 7.38
N THR A 294 14.48 3.00 7.93
CA THR A 294 15.91 3.15 8.27
C THR A 294 16.21 4.29 9.25
N GLY A 295 17.25 4.12 10.07
CA GLY A 295 17.80 5.19 10.91
C GLY A 295 17.07 5.44 12.24
N ALA A 296 17.51 6.49 12.94
CA ALA A 296 17.00 6.87 14.26
C ALA A 296 16.01 8.04 14.18
N LEU A 297 15.34 8.33 15.30
CA LEU A 297 14.52 9.54 15.45
C LEU A 297 15.40 10.79 15.48
N SER A 298 14.93 11.84 14.82
CA SER A 298 15.42 13.21 14.97
C SER A 298 14.46 13.99 15.86
N THR A 299 14.95 14.63 16.92
CA THR A 299 14.17 15.58 17.72
C THR A 299 14.14 16.93 17.02
N TRP A 300 12.96 17.39 16.61
CA TRP A 300 12.79 18.71 15.99
C TRP A 300 12.35 19.76 16.99
N TRP A 301 11.53 19.38 17.97
CA TRP A 301 11.16 20.22 19.11
C TRP A 301 11.36 19.48 20.43
N ASN A 302 11.82 20.20 21.45
CA ASN A 302 11.81 19.79 22.85
C ASN A 302 11.91 21.06 23.69
N GLY A 303 10.79 21.53 24.22
CA GLY A 303 10.70 22.84 24.85
C GLY A 303 9.31 23.14 25.40
N SER A 304 9.02 24.41 25.68
CA SER A 304 7.76 24.78 26.33
C SER A 304 6.52 24.51 25.47
N LEU A 305 5.39 24.28 26.13
CA LEU A 305 4.06 24.35 25.54
C LEU A 305 3.76 25.76 24.99
N PRO A 306 2.71 25.91 24.16
CA PRO A 306 2.32 27.20 23.59
C PRO A 306 2.05 28.26 24.65
N THR A 307 2.74 29.41 24.60
CA THR A 307 2.57 30.47 25.62
C THR A 307 1.29 31.30 25.44
N ARG A 308 0.34 30.82 24.64
CA ARG A 308 -1.00 31.41 24.48
C ARG A 308 -1.91 30.90 25.60
N GLY A 309 -2.97 31.64 25.92
CA GLY A 309 -3.90 31.22 26.98
C GLY A 309 -4.60 29.90 26.63
N GLY A 310 -4.73 28.98 27.59
CA GLY A 310 -5.41 27.67 27.44
C GLY A 310 -4.47 26.46 27.43
N TYR A 311 -3.23 26.60 26.94
CA TYR A 311 -2.32 25.45 26.79
C TYR A 311 -1.42 25.16 28.02
N LEU A 312 -1.54 25.91 29.12
CA LEU A 312 -0.76 25.69 30.35
C LEU A 312 -1.65 25.83 31.61
N PRO A 313 -1.91 24.74 32.36
CA PRO A 313 -1.67 23.34 31.97
C PRO A 313 -2.50 22.93 30.75
N MET A 314 -2.25 21.75 30.20
CA MET A 314 -3.15 21.13 29.23
C MET A 314 -4.48 20.74 29.89
N HIS A 315 -5.52 20.60 29.08
CA HIS A 315 -6.88 20.28 29.47
C HIS A 315 -7.41 19.03 28.75
N GLN A 316 -6.52 18.10 28.37
CA GLN A 316 -6.86 16.88 27.63
C GLN A 316 -8.09 16.17 28.21
N GLU A 317 -8.97 15.67 27.35
CA GLU A 317 -10.20 14.98 27.77
C GLU A 317 -10.14 13.45 27.69
N GLY A 318 -9.12 12.91 27.03
CA GLY A 318 -8.85 11.48 26.98
C GLY A 318 -9.64 10.73 25.91
N GLY A 319 -10.31 11.42 24.99
CA GLY A 319 -10.77 10.79 23.75
C GLY A 319 -9.56 10.37 22.90
N ILE A 320 -9.76 9.43 21.98
CA ILE A 320 -8.75 9.03 20.99
C ILE A 320 -9.33 9.25 19.61
N ILE A 321 -8.58 9.94 18.74
CA ILE A 321 -8.90 10.10 17.31
C ILE A 321 -7.85 9.43 16.43
N LEU A 322 -8.25 9.11 15.20
CA LEU A 322 -7.39 8.73 14.08
C LEU A 322 -8.01 9.25 12.77
N GLY A 323 -7.28 10.08 12.04
CA GLY A 323 -7.66 10.52 10.68
C GLY A 323 -8.57 11.75 10.60
N THR A 324 -8.85 12.38 11.74
CA THR A 324 -9.64 13.62 11.85
C THR A 324 -8.97 14.56 12.84
N GLY A 325 -9.46 15.81 12.95
CA GLY A 325 -9.28 16.65 14.14
C GLY A 325 -10.23 16.27 15.29
N GLY A 326 -10.04 16.89 16.46
CA GLY A 326 -10.86 16.65 17.67
C GLY A 326 -12.34 16.99 17.48
N ASP A 327 -12.62 18.05 16.73
CA ASP A 327 -13.95 18.55 16.37
C ASP A 327 -14.62 17.81 15.18
N ASN A 328 -14.01 16.70 14.75
CA ASN A 328 -14.34 15.90 13.57
C ASN A 328 -14.10 16.61 12.23
N SER A 329 -13.20 17.59 12.16
CA SER A 329 -12.60 18.05 10.91
C SER A 329 -11.97 16.86 10.17
N ASN A 330 -12.69 16.34 9.17
CA ASN A 330 -12.39 15.09 8.47
C ASN A 330 -12.10 15.34 6.98
N TRP A 331 -11.48 16.48 6.67
CA TRP A 331 -11.19 16.89 5.29
C TRP A 331 -9.79 16.51 4.82
N ASN A 332 -8.87 16.23 5.74
CA ASN A 332 -7.51 15.82 5.40
C ASN A 332 -7.46 14.38 4.86
N MET A 333 -6.32 14.02 4.29
CA MET A 333 -5.99 12.67 3.84
C MET A 333 -4.71 12.20 4.54
N GLY A 334 -4.59 10.89 4.70
CA GLY A 334 -3.49 10.27 5.42
C GLY A 334 -3.42 8.78 5.21
N THR A 335 -2.40 8.16 5.81
CA THR A 335 -2.23 6.71 5.80
C THR A 335 -1.64 6.29 7.13
N PHE A 336 -2.26 5.33 7.81
CA PHE A 336 -1.84 4.82 9.12
C PHE A 336 -1.55 3.31 9.08
N PHE A 337 -0.52 2.86 9.81
CA PHE A 337 -0.14 1.44 9.88
C PHE A 337 -0.18 0.90 11.32
N GLU A 338 0.46 1.60 12.24
CA GLU A 338 0.49 1.27 13.67
C GLU A 338 0.70 2.53 14.51
N GLY A 339 0.20 2.54 15.73
CA GLY A 339 0.40 3.64 16.67
C GLY A 339 -0.06 3.28 18.07
N VAL A 340 0.50 3.95 19.08
CA VAL A 340 0.18 3.71 20.49
C VAL A 340 0.10 5.03 21.24
N MET A 341 -0.64 5.04 22.33
CA MET A 341 -0.62 6.09 23.35
C MET A 341 -0.15 5.49 24.66
N VAL A 342 0.68 6.19 25.41
CA VAL A 342 1.27 5.72 26.68
C VAL A 342 1.04 6.69 27.82
N SER A 343 0.92 6.14 29.04
CA SER A 343 0.79 6.95 30.25
C SER A 343 2.18 7.37 30.77
N GLY A 344 2.35 8.65 31.10
CA GLY A 344 3.61 9.24 31.52
C GLY A 344 4.46 9.76 30.35
N TYR A 345 5.50 10.53 30.67
CA TYR A 345 6.38 11.17 29.67
C TYR A 345 7.52 10.21 29.24
N PRO A 346 7.55 9.71 28.00
CA PRO A 346 8.50 8.67 27.62
C PRO A 346 9.95 9.15 27.57
N THR A 347 10.88 8.26 27.91
CA THR A 347 12.31 8.57 27.77
C THR A 347 12.76 8.47 26.32
N ASP A 348 13.73 9.30 25.93
CA ASP A 348 14.35 9.26 24.60
C ASP A 348 14.96 7.88 24.27
N ALA A 349 15.42 7.14 25.29
CA ALA A 349 15.92 5.78 25.12
C ALA A 349 14.80 4.79 24.73
N ALA A 350 13.61 4.93 25.31
CA ALA A 350 12.46 4.08 24.98
C ALA A 350 11.98 4.34 23.55
N GLU A 351 11.80 5.60 23.16
CA GLU A 351 11.38 5.97 21.80
C GLU A 351 12.40 5.53 20.74
N ASN A 352 13.69 5.66 21.01
CA ASN A 352 14.74 5.19 20.10
C ASN A 352 14.75 3.65 19.98
N ALA A 353 14.43 2.91 21.05
CA ALA A 353 14.28 1.46 20.99
C ALA A 353 13.00 1.04 20.22
N VAL A 354 11.91 1.80 20.35
CA VAL A 354 10.68 1.63 19.56
C VAL A 354 10.95 1.91 18.08
N GLN A 355 11.64 2.99 17.73
CA GLN A 355 12.08 3.26 16.35
C GLN A 355 12.96 2.14 15.79
N ALA A 356 13.90 1.60 16.58
CA ALA A 356 14.72 0.47 16.15
C ALA A 356 13.88 -0.80 15.90
N ASN A 357 12.83 -1.04 16.70
CA ASN A 357 11.86 -2.10 16.47
C ASN A 357 11.05 -1.88 15.17
N ILE A 358 10.57 -0.65 14.93
CA ILE A 358 9.84 -0.26 13.72
C ILE A 358 10.72 -0.45 12.46
N VAL A 359 11.98 0.02 12.49
CA VAL A 359 12.93 -0.18 11.38
C VAL A 359 13.17 -1.65 11.09
N ALA A 360 13.22 -2.50 12.13
CA ALA A 360 13.37 -3.94 11.97
C ALA A 360 12.15 -4.65 11.32
N VAL A 361 11.00 -3.97 11.18
CA VAL A 361 9.86 -4.48 10.40
C VAL A 361 10.17 -4.51 8.91
N GLY A 362 10.99 -3.59 8.38
CA GLY A 362 11.28 -3.52 6.95
C GLY A 362 10.04 -3.25 6.10
N TYR A 363 9.23 -2.24 6.48
CA TYR A 363 8.08 -1.78 5.69
C TYR A 363 8.46 -1.49 4.23
N SER A 364 7.65 -1.95 3.28
CA SER A 364 7.86 -1.73 1.84
C SER A 364 6.57 -1.87 1.03
N GLY A 365 6.52 -1.23 -0.15
CA GLY A 365 5.31 -1.03 -0.95
C GLY A 365 5.00 0.45 -1.11
N GLN A 366 4.16 0.80 -2.09
CA GLN A 366 3.70 2.18 -2.29
C GLN A 366 2.69 2.57 -1.20
N THR A 367 2.74 3.82 -0.77
CA THR A 367 1.93 4.35 0.36
C THR A 367 1.09 5.56 -0.04
N ASN A 368 0.99 5.80 -1.35
CA ASN A 368 0.37 6.97 -1.98
C ASN A 368 -0.40 6.63 -3.28
N VAL A 369 -0.79 5.35 -3.45
CA VAL A 369 -1.65 4.90 -4.54
C VAL A 369 -2.71 3.97 -3.95
N PRO A 370 -4.01 4.30 -4.05
CA PRO A 370 -5.07 3.47 -3.49
C PRO A 370 -5.30 2.21 -4.33
N ASN A 371 -5.58 1.10 -3.66
CA ASN A 371 -5.85 -0.23 -4.21
C ASN A 371 -4.77 -0.80 -5.17
N GLY A 372 -3.53 -0.29 -5.08
CA GLY A 372 -2.42 -0.68 -5.96
C GLY A 372 -2.44 0.08 -7.30
N PRO A 373 -1.94 -0.50 -8.40
CA PRO A 373 -1.74 0.18 -9.68
C PRO A 373 -3.05 0.33 -10.49
N GLN A 374 -4.09 0.85 -9.83
CA GLN A 374 -5.26 1.41 -10.50
C GLN A 374 -4.87 2.73 -11.16
N GLY A 375 -5.69 3.19 -12.11
CA GLY A 375 -5.56 4.52 -12.66
C GLY A 375 -6.91 5.15 -12.94
N THR A 376 -6.87 6.42 -13.33
CA THR A 376 -8.09 7.20 -13.55
C THR A 376 -8.68 6.95 -14.92
N ILE A 377 -10.00 7.09 -15.03
CA ILE A 377 -10.66 7.29 -16.33
C ILE A 377 -10.65 8.80 -16.58
N GLY A 378 -9.59 9.30 -17.21
CA GLY A 378 -9.53 10.70 -17.65
C GLY A 378 -10.61 10.97 -18.71
N GLY A 379 -11.14 12.18 -18.76
CA GLY A 379 -12.29 12.53 -19.58
C GLY A 379 -12.33 13.99 -20.07
N PRO A 380 -13.44 14.40 -20.70
CA PRO A 380 -13.57 15.71 -21.34
C PRO A 380 -13.29 16.88 -20.39
N GLY A 381 -12.47 17.83 -20.84
CA GLY A 381 -12.08 19.01 -20.06
C GLY A 381 -10.98 18.77 -19.01
N GLY A 382 -10.27 17.64 -19.06
CA GLY A 382 -9.23 17.30 -18.09
C GLY A 382 -9.77 16.84 -16.73
N LYS A 383 -11.02 16.39 -16.73
CA LYS A 383 -11.75 15.83 -15.58
C LYS A 383 -11.54 14.33 -15.51
N CYS A 384 -11.87 13.72 -14.38
CA CYS A 384 -11.88 12.27 -14.19
C CYS A 384 -13.31 11.75 -14.04
N ALA A 385 -13.57 10.50 -14.42
CA ALA A 385 -14.81 9.82 -14.07
C ALA A 385 -14.79 9.47 -12.59
N ASP A 386 -15.85 9.86 -11.89
CA ASP A 386 -15.95 10.02 -10.44
C ASP A 386 -17.29 9.43 -9.98
N VAL A 387 -17.30 8.69 -8.86
CA VAL A 387 -18.55 8.21 -8.25
C VAL A 387 -19.00 9.16 -7.15
N THR A 388 -20.15 9.80 -7.34
CA THR A 388 -20.67 10.78 -6.38
C THR A 388 -20.86 10.21 -4.97
N ALA A 389 -20.73 11.10 -3.99
CA ALA A 389 -20.87 10.86 -2.55
C ALA A 389 -19.63 10.20 -1.91
N ASN A 390 -18.45 10.70 -2.27
CA ASN A 390 -17.18 10.58 -1.54
C ASN A 390 -16.90 9.15 -1.05
N ASP A 391 -16.55 8.27 -1.99
CA ASP A 391 -16.17 6.87 -1.75
C ASP A 391 -17.21 5.98 -1.02
N THR A 392 -18.45 6.45 -0.76
CA THR A 392 -19.47 5.61 -0.08
C THR A 392 -19.86 4.37 -0.89
N GLY A 393 -19.70 4.43 -2.22
CA GLY A 393 -19.71 3.27 -3.10
C GLY A 393 -21.01 2.47 -3.14
N THR A 394 -22.16 3.08 -2.87
CA THR A 394 -23.46 2.38 -2.89
C THR A 394 -23.94 2.06 -4.31
N ASN A 395 -24.70 0.97 -4.47
CA ASN A 395 -25.41 0.67 -5.72
C ASN A 395 -26.32 1.84 -6.12
N GLY A 396 -26.21 2.29 -7.37
CA GLY A 396 -26.96 3.42 -7.91
C GLY A 396 -26.30 4.78 -7.70
N SER A 397 -25.13 4.85 -7.05
CA SER A 397 -24.33 6.07 -6.99
C SER A 397 -24.01 6.57 -8.41
N ALA A 398 -24.05 7.88 -8.60
CA ALA A 398 -23.92 8.48 -9.91
C ALA A 398 -22.46 8.49 -10.37
N VAL A 399 -22.21 8.17 -11.65
CA VAL A 399 -20.90 8.43 -12.25
C VAL A 399 -20.94 9.76 -12.99
N VAL A 400 -20.05 10.67 -12.61
CA VAL A 400 -19.97 12.06 -13.08
C VAL A 400 -18.57 12.38 -13.61
N LEU A 401 -18.39 13.56 -14.20
CA LEU A 401 -17.08 14.21 -14.30
C LEU A 401 -16.80 15.03 -13.04
N TRP A 402 -15.57 14.94 -12.53
CA TRP A 402 -15.06 15.77 -11.43
C TRP A 402 -13.59 16.14 -11.65
N ASP A 403 -13.05 17.06 -10.84
CA ASP A 403 -11.61 17.35 -10.86
C ASP A 403 -10.81 16.12 -10.43
N CYS A 404 -9.76 15.78 -11.20
CA CYS A 404 -8.95 14.60 -10.92
C CYS A 404 -8.23 14.70 -9.57
N GLN A 405 -8.51 13.77 -8.66
CA GLN A 405 -7.97 13.67 -7.30
C GLN A 405 -7.16 12.39 -7.16
N SER A 406 -5.87 12.49 -6.83
CA SER A 406 -4.97 11.33 -6.69
C SER A 406 -5.21 10.49 -5.42
N TYR A 407 -6.20 10.86 -4.60
CA TYR A 407 -6.48 10.27 -3.29
C TYR A 407 -7.91 9.71 -3.14
N ALA A 408 -8.80 9.99 -4.10
CA ALA A 408 -10.20 9.61 -4.03
C ALA A 408 -10.37 8.17 -4.55
N GLU A 409 -10.96 7.28 -3.76
CA GLU A 409 -11.20 5.88 -4.16
C GLU A 409 -12.06 5.86 -5.43
N ASP A 410 -13.12 6.66 -5.42
CA ASP A 410 -14.16 6.79 -6.44
C ASP A 410 -13.70 7.30 -7.82
N GLN A 411 -12.43 7.72 -7.96
CA GLN A 411 -11.82 8.09 -9.24
C GLN A 411 -10.74 7.11 -9.74
N HIS A 412 -10.39 6.09 -8.96
CA HIS A 412 -9.40 5.08 -9.35
C HIS A 412 -10.12 3.78 -9.76
N TRP A 413 -9.82 3.31 -10.97
CA TRP A 413 -10.52 2.23 -11.63
C TRP A 413 -9.56 1.09 -12.00
N THR A 414 -9.92 -0.13 -11.60
CA THR A 414 -9.28 -1.37 -12.07
C THR A 414 -9.92 -1.80 -13.38
N HIS A 415 -9.13 -2.07 -14.42
CA HIS A 415 -9.61 -2.81 -15.58
C HIS A 415 -9.55 -4.31 -15.33
N ASN A 416 -10.71 -4.93 -15.12
CA ASN A 416 -10.84 -6.36 -14.85
C ASN A 416 -10.63 -7.19 -16.13
N ALA A 417 -10.11 -8.42 -15.97
CA ALA A 417 -9.86 -9.36 -17.07
C ALA A 417 -11.13 -9.77 -17.85
N ASP A 418 -12.32 -9.48 -17.30
CA ASP A 418 -13.63 -9.72 -17.89
C ASP A 418 -14.19 -8.51 -18.68
N GLY A 419 -13.41 -7.46 -18.86
CA GLY A 419 -13.77 -6.24 -19.58
C GLY A 419 -14.65 -5.26 -18.80
N SER A 420 -14.77 -5.41 -17.48
CA SER A 420 -15.39 -4.39 -16.61
C SER A 420 -14.36 -3.41 -16.04
N LEU A 421 -14.80 -2.18 -15.80
CA LEU A 421 -14.05 -1.17 -15.07
C LEU A 421 -14.62 -1.08 -13.66
N GLY A 422 -13.81 -1.29 -12.64
CA GLY A 422 -14.29 -1.34 -11.26
C GLY A 422 -13.57 -0.41 -10.30
N THR A 423 -14.34 0.28 -9.46
CA THR A 423 -13.87 1.09 -8.32
C THR A 423 -14.71 0.73 -7.10
N ILE A 424 -14.16 0.89 -5.89
CA ILE A 424 -14.80 0.57 -4.60
C ILE A 424 -15.59 -0.76 -4.63
N GLY A 425 -14.95 -1.75 -5.28
CA GLY A 425 -15.39 -3.13 -5.58
C GLY A 425 -16.78 -3.28 -6.19
N ARG A 426 -17.17 -2.28 -6.99
CA ARG A 426 -18.31 -2.28 -7.90
C ARG A 426 -17.85 -1.92 -9.30
N CYS A 427 -18.74 -2.05 -10.27
CA CYS A 427 -18.46 -1.88 -11.68
C CYS A 427 -19.14 -0.62 -12.25
N LEU A 428 -18.48 0.01 -13.22
CA LEU A 428 -19.04 1.05 -14.09
C LEU A 428 -20.21 0.44 -14.89
N ASP A 429 -21.44 0.80 -14.55
CA ASP A 429 -22.68 0.17 -15.02
C ASP A 429 -23.54 1.16 -15.84
N ILE A 430 -24.33 0.66 -16.77
CA ILE A 430 -25.31 1.46 -17.51
C ILE A 430 -26.69 1.17 -16.92
N VAL A 431 -27.29 2.19 -16.29
CA VAL A 431 -28.50 2.09 -15.47
C VAL A 431 -29.54 1.14 -16.08
N GLY A 432 -29.89 0.09 -15.33
CA GLY A 432 -30.88 -0.90 -15.73
C GLY A 432 -30.49 -1.74 -16.97
N ASN A 433 -29.20 -1.90 -17.24
CA ASN A 433 -28.63 -2.53 -18.44
C ASN A 433 -29.10 -1.86 -19.76
N GLY A 434 -29.33 -0.54 -19.72
CA GLY A 434 -29.87 0.23 -20.84
C GLY A 434 -28.99 0.23 -22.10
N THR A 435 -29.60 0.40 -23.27
CA THR A 435 -28.87 0.47 -24.56
C THR A 435 -29.16 1.71 -25.39
N ALA A 436 -30.10 2.57 -24.99
CA ALA A 436 -30.50 3.77 -25.74
C ALA A 436 -29.56 4.96 -25.49
N ASN A 437 -29.53 5.91 -26.44
CA ASN A 437 -28.90 7.22 -26.24
C ASN A 437 -29.46 7.90 -24.99
N GLY A 438 -28.58 8.41 -24.13
CA GLY A 438 -28.96 9.08 -22.88
C GLY A 438 -29.26 8.14 -21.71
N ALA A 439 -29.06 6.83 -21.85
CA ALA A 439 -29.00 5.95 -20.67
C ALA A 439 -27.81 6.36 -19.81
N GLN A 440 -28.07 6.62 -18.53
CA GLN A 440 -27.08 7.14 -17.57
C GLN A 440 -26.12 6.04 -17.12
N VAL A 441 -24.96 6.45 -16.61
CA VAL A 441 -23.94 5.55 -16.04
C VAL A 441 -23.95 5.65 -14.52
N GLU A 442 -23.92 4.52 -13.83
CA GLU A 442 -23.94 4.38 -12.36
C GLU A 442 -22.84 3.43 -11.86
N LEU A 443 -22.65 3.38 -10.55
CA LEU A 443 -21.86 2.35 -9.91
C LEU A 443 -22.79 1.24 -9.41
N TRP A 444 -22.50 -0.02 -9.76
CA TRP A 444 -23.31 -1.18 -9.35
C TRP A 444 -22.47 -2.43 -9.08
N ASP A 445 -22.94 -3.31 -8.20
CA ASP A 445 -22.32 -4.63 -7.92
C ASP A 445 -21.93 -5.36 -9.21
N CYS A 446 -20.66 -5.76 -9.31
CA CYS A 446 -20.15 -6.48 -10.47
C CYS A 446 -20.87 -7.83 -10.62
N ASN A 447 -21.68 -7.95 -11.66
CA ASN A 447 -22.56 -9.09 -11.92
C ASN A 447 -22.34 -9.71 -13.32
N GLY A 448 -21.43 -9.14 -14.11
CA GLY A 448 -20.98 -9.69 -15.40
C GLY A 448 -21.88 -9.39 -16.59
N ILE A 449 -22.96 -8.60 -16.43
CA ILE A 449 -23.83 -8.21 -17.55
C ILE A 449 -23.11 -7.34 -18.59
N GLY A 450 -23.65 -7.29 -19.81
CA GLY A 450 -23.06 -6.54 -20.91
C GLY A 450 -23.04 -5.02 -20.70
N GLY A 451 -23.91 -4.46 -19.85
CA GLY A 451 -23.91 -3.05 -19.44
C GLY A 451 -22.70 -2.65 -18.60
N GLN A 452 -22.01 -3.60 -17.97
CA GLN A 452 -20.79 -3.37 -17.17
C GLN A 452 -19.50 -3.47 -18.01
N LYS A 453 -19.61 -3.69 -19.32
CA LYS A 453 -18.47 -3.99 -20.20
C LYS A 453 -18.05 -2.75 -20.97
N TRP A 454 -16.76 -2.46 -20.96
CA TRP A 454 -16.18 -1.28 -21.60
C TRP A 454 -14.90 -1.66 -22.32
N VAL A 455 -14.72 -1.12 -23.53
CA VAL A 455 -13.55 -1.36 -24.37
C VAL A 455 -13.10 0.00 -24.85
N GLN A 456 -11.92 0.42 -24.39
CA GLN A 456 -11.25 1.61 -24.89
C GLN A 456 -10.98 1.42 -26.40
N GLN A 457 -10.99 2.49 -27.18
CA GLN A 457 -10.84 2.45 -28.64
C GLN A 457 -9.65 3.31 -29.04
N ALA A 458 -8.98 2.94 -30.14
CA ALA A 458 -7.85 3.67 -30.69
C ALA A 458 -8.14 5.14 -31.11
N ASP A 459 -9.41 5.56 -31.16
CA ASP A 459 -9.79 6.96 -31.37
C ASP A 459 -9.92 7.76 -30.05
N GLY A 460 -9.72 7.11 -28.90
CA GLY A 460 -9.91 7.66 -27.55
C GLY A 460 -11.34 7.55 -27.01
N SER A 461 -12.26 6.81 -27.65
CA SER A 461 -13.59 6.58 -27.09
C SER A 461 -13.66 5.33 -26.21
N LEU A 462 -14.45 5.38 -25.13
CA LEU A 462 -14.68 4.24 -24.25
C LEU A 462 -16.04 3.61 -24.57
N ARG A 463 -16.03 2.50 -25.30
CA ARG A 463 -17.22 1.91 -25.93
C ARG A 463 -17.79 0.77 -25.11
N ASN A 464 -19.11 0.78 -24.88
CA ASN A 464 -19.83 -0.36 -24.32
C ASN A 464 -20.24 -1.35 -25.45
N PRO A 465 -19.76 -2.61 -25.44
CA PRO A 465 -20.04 -3.55 -26.54
C PRO A 465 -21.51 -3.94 -26.71
N GLN A 466 -22.29 -4.00 -25.62
CA GLN A 466 -23.70 -4.44 -25.65
C GLN A 466 -24.61 -3.42 -26.35
N SER A 467 -24.49 -2.15 -25.99
CA SER A 467 -25.25 -1.04 -26.59
C SER A 467 -24.67 -0.60 -27.93
N GLY A 468 -23.37 -0.85 -28.14
CA GLY A 468 -22.58 -0.35 -29.27
C GLY A 468 -22.24 1.14 -29.18
N ARG A 469 -22.54 1.79 -28.05
CA ARG A 469 -22.42 3.23 -27.79
C ARG A 469 -21.17 3.55 -26.98
N CYS A 470 -20.80 4.83 -26.95
CA CYS A 470 -19.63 5.34 -26.26
C CYS A 470 -20.04 6.09 -24.99
N LEU A 471 -19.17 6.06 -23.97
CA LEU A 471 -19.26 6.94 -22.81
C LEU A 471 -19.23 8.40 -23.28
N ASP A 472 -20.12 9.22 -22.74
CA ASP A 472 -20.43 10.54 -23.27
C ASP A 472 -20.70 11.53 -22.13
N ALA A 473 -20.08 12.71 -22.21
CA ALA A 473 -20.40 13.85 -21.37
C ALA A 473 -21.54 14.66 -22.02
N PRO A 474 -22.76 14.69 -21.45
CA PRO A 474 -23.95 15.18 -22.14
C PRO A 474 -23.79 16.61 -22.69
N ASN A 475 -24.07 16.79 -23.98
CA ASN A 475 -23.95 18.07 -24.70
C ASN A 475 -22.52 18.67 -24.66
N GLY A 476 -21.49 17.89 -24.34
CA GLY A 476 -20.12 18.37 -24.19
C GLY A 476 -19.87 19.18 -22.91
N ALA A 477 -20.70 19.01 -21.87
CA ALA A 477 -20.47 19.63 -20.58
C ALA A 477 -19.22 19.05 -19.89
N THR A 478 -18.38 19.91 -19.29
CA THR A 478 -17.13 19.54 -18.61
C THR A 478 -17.04 20.08 -17.17
N GLY A 479 -18.18 20.42 -16.58
CA GLY A 479 -18.26 20.91 -15.21
C GLY A 479 -18.31 19.78 -14.20
N ASN A 480 -17.82 20.00 -12.98
CA ASN A 480 -17.92 19.04 -11.88
C ASN A 480 -19.39 18.69 -11.61
N GLY A 481 -19.67 17.40 -11.42
CA GLY A 481 -21.02 16.87 -11.25
C GLY A 481 -21.78 16.61 -12.56
N THR A 482 -21.13 16.71 -13.73
CA THR A 482 -21.75 16.33 -15.02
C THR A 482 -21.97 14.81 -15.06
N ARG A 483 -23.22 14.35 -14.87
CA ARG A 483 -23.59 12.92 -14.96
C ARG A 483 -23.26 12.36 -16.34
N LEU A 484 -22.49 11.28 -16.37
CA LEU A 484 -22.13 10.58 -17.61
C LEU A 484 -23.30 9.72 -18.14
N GLN A 485 -23.33 9.56 -19.46
CA GLN A 485 -24.31 8.76 -20.19
C GLN A 485 -23.62 7.92 -21.25
N ILE A 486 -24.38 7.05 -21.93
CA ILE A 486 -23.97 6.51 -23.24
C ILE A 486 -24.64 7.25 -24.39
N TRP A 487 -23.90 7.44 -25.49
CA TRP A 487 -24.41 8.03 -26.72
C TRP A 487 -23.77 7.37 -27.96
N ASP A 488 -24.43 7.48 -29.12
CA ASP A 488 -23.89 7.03 -30.40
C ASP A 488 -22.48 7.61 -30.61
N CYS A 489 -21.52 6.72 -30.87
CA CYS A 489 -20.12 7.09 -31.06
C CYS A 489 -19.99 8.03 -32.28
N ASN A 490 -19.60 9.27 -32.03
CA ASN A 490 -19.59 10.36 -33.01
C ASN A 490 -18.22 11.06 -33.13
N GLY A 491 -17.23 10.62 -32.33
CA GLY A 491 -15.87 11.13 -32.37
C GLY A 491 -15.66 12.50 -31.74
N ALA A 492 -16.69 13.12 -31.15
CA ALA A 492 -16.58 14.42 -30.49
C ALA A 492 -15.67 14.37 -29.25
N ALA A 493 -15.13 15.53 -28.85
CA ALA A 493 -14.35 15.69 -27.63
C ALA A 493 -15.11 15.26 -26.36
N ALA A 494 -16.44 15.32 -26.37
CA ALA A 494 -17.33 14.85 -25.30
C ALA A 494 -17.29 13.33 -25.04
N GLN A 495 -16.72 12.56 -25.97
CA GLN A 495 -16.60 11.10 -25.92
C GLN A 495 -15.15 10.64 -25.82
N LYS A 496 -14.22 11.55 -25.50
CA LYS A 496 -12.80 11.22 -25.36
C LYS A 496 -12.46 10.96 -23.91
N PHE A 497 -12.21 9.68 -23.63
CA PHE A 497 -11.86 9.16 -22.32
C PHE A 497 -10.54 8.38 -22.42
N SER A 498 -9.80 8.31 -21.33
CA SER A 498 -8.52 7.60 -21.24
C SER A 498 -8.55 6.75 -19.97
N VAL A 499 -8.79 5.46 -20.12
CA VAL A 499 -8.58 4.50 -19.02
C VAL A 499 -7.08 4.37 -18.82
N ASN A 500 -6.56 4.92 -17.72
CA ASN A 500 -5.16 4.79 -17.34
C ASN A 500 -5.04 3.68 -16.28
N GLY A 501 -3.91 2.97 -16.23
CA GLY A 501 -3.74 1.80 -15.35
C GLY A 501 -2.33 1.21 -15.41
N GLY A 502 -1.32 2.09 -15.40
CA GLY A 502 0.07 1.77 -15.69
C GLY A 502 0.73 2.89 -16.50
N SER A 503 1.96 2.66 -16.94
CA SER A 503 2.73 3.61 -17.76
C SER A 503 3.25 2.94 -19.04
N PRO A 504 3.52 3.69 -20.12
CA PRO A 504 4.03 3.10 -21.35
C PRO A 504 5.43 2.51 -21.18
N ILE A 505 5.61 1.26 -21.61
CA ILE A 505 6.95 0.67 -21.72
C ILE A 505 7.60 1.21 -22.99
N GLY A 506 8.51 2.17 -22.83
CA GLY A 506 9.28 2.73 -23.94
C GLY A 506 10.14 1.64 -24.59
N ALA A 507 10.12 1.56 -25.91
CA ALA A 507 10.64 0.44 -26.68
C ALA A 507 11.52 0.90 -27.87
N PRO A 508 12.24 -0.02 -28.53
CA PRO A 508 13.19 0.31 -29.60
C PRO A 508 12.56 1.14 -30.73
N GLY A 509 13.24 2.22 -31.14
CA GLY A 509 12.75 3.10 -32.21
C GLY A 509 11.73 4.15 -31.78
N ALA A 510 11.69 4.50 -30.48
CA ALA A 510 10.70 5.42 -29.88
C ALA A 510 9.25 4.91 -30.05
N LYS A 511 9.10 3.60 -29.90
CA LYS A 511 7.83 2.86 -29.91
C LYS A 511 7.42 2.53 -28.47
N CYS A 512 6.22 2.00 -28.30
CA CYS A 512 5.75 1.44 -27.05
C CYS A 512 5.47 -0.07 -27.19
N VAL A 513 5.56 -0.81 -26.09
CA VAL A 513 5.09 -2.21 -26.02
C VAL A 513 3.57 -2.20 -26.01
N ASP A 514 2.98 -2.97 -26.92
CA ASP A 514 1.59 -2.83 -27.36
C ASP A 514 0.91 -4.21 -27.46
N VAL A 515 -0.36 -4.32 -27.09
CA VAL A 515 -1.18 -5.53 -27.32
C VAL A 515 -1.97 -5.38 -28.62
N ALA A 516 -1.75 -6.28 -29.56
CA ALA A 516 -2.37 -6.21 -30.88
C ALA A 516 -3.90 -6.42 -30.86
N ALA A 517 -4.57 -5.73 -31.79
CA ALA A 517 -6.01 -5.74 -32.05
C ALA A 517 -6.87 -4.99 -31.01
N ASP A 518 -6.42 -3.78 -30.67
CA ASP A 518 -7.02 -2.82 -29.74
C ASP A 518 -7.21 -3.39 -28.31
N ASP A 519 -7.80 -2.60 -27.41
CA ASP A 519 -7.99 -2.88 -25.99
C ASP A 519 -8.95 -4.06 -25.67
N SER A 520 -9.18 -4.96 -26.63
CA SER A 520 -9.98 -6.19 -26.48
C SER A 520 -9.28 -7.28 -25.64
N GLY A 521 -7.94 -7.26 -25.57
CA GLY A 521 -7.13 -7.89 -24.53
C GLY A 521 -7.38 -9.36 -24.22
N ALA A 522 -7.66 -10.21 -25.21
CA ALA A 522 -7.89 -11.64 -25.01
C ALA A 522 -6.59 -12.43 -24.71
N ASN A 523 -6.72 -13.62 -24.13
CA ASN A 523 -5.62 -14.58 -24.07
C ASN A 523 -5.11 -14.90 -25.48
N ALA A 524 -3.78 -14.99 -25.61
CA ALA A 524 -3.04 -15.14 -26.87
C ALA A 524 -3.09 -13.93 -27.83
N SER A 525 -3.58 -12.77 -27.39
CA SER A 525 -3.33 -11.51 -28.12
C SER A 525 -1.82 -11.29 -28.25
N ALA A 526 -1.36 -10.95 -29.45
CA ALA A 526 0.06 -10.77 -29.73
C ALA A 526 0.59 -9.51 -29.04
N VAL A 527 1.79 -9.58 -28.47
CA VAL A 527 2.47 -8.37 -27.98
C VAL A 527 3.49 -7.91 -29.03
N GLN A 528 3.49 -6.62 -29.33
CA GLN A 528 4.18 -6.01 -30.47
C GLN A 528 4.77 -4.64 -30.14
N LEU A 529 5.42 -4.01 -31.13
CA LEU A 529 5.76 -2.59 -31.12
C LEU A 529 4.70 -1.78 -31.88
N TRP A 530 4.34 -0.62 -31.33
CA TRP A 530 3.46 0.36 -31.99
C TRP A 530 3.87 1.80 -31.66
N ASP A 531 3.31 2.78 -32.37
CA ASP A 531 3.47 4.19 -32.02
C ASP A 531 2.84 4.47 -30.65
N CYS A 532 3.56 5.17 -29.78
CA CYS A 532 3.08 5.47 -28.43
C CYS A 532 1.82 6.34 -28.45
N GLN A 533 0.75 5.85 -27.83
CA GLN A 533 -0.56 6.49 -27.73
C GLN A 533 -0.89 6.79 -26.27
N SER A 534 -1.24 8.04 -25.95
CA SER A 534 -1.48 8.50 -24.57
C SER A 534 -2.86 8.13 -24.01
N TYR A 535 -3.56 7.19 -24.64
CA TYR A 535 -4.97 6.85 -24.37
C TYR A 535 -5.31 5.38 -24.71
N ALA A 536 -4.31 4.58 -25.10
CA ALA A 536 -4.48 3.19 -25.49
C ALA A 536 -4.03 2.30 -24.30
N LEU A 537 -4.96 1.52 -23.74
CA LEU A 537 -4.74 0.79 -22.49
C LEU A 537 -3.79 -0.38 -22.72
N ASP A 538 -3.89 -1.03 -23.89
CA ASP A 538 -2.96 -2.00 -24.48
C ASP A 538 -1.47 -1.59 -24.48
N GLN A 539 -1.17 -0.30 -24.34
CA GLN A 539 0.19 0.23 -24.21
C GLN A 539 0.59 0.67 -22.80
N HIS A 540 -0.35 0.77 -21.86
CA HIS A 540 -0.08 1.18 -20.48
C HIS A 540 0.07 -0.05 -19.60
N TRP A 541 1.30 -0.29 -19.12
CA TRP A 541 1.63 -1.48 -18.35
C TRP A 541 1.86 -1.13 -16.89
N THR A 542 1.24 -1.91 -16.03
CA THR A 542 1.55 -2.00 -14.61
C THR A 542 2.78 -2.87 -14.40
N HIS A 543 3.69 -2.43 -13.52
CA HIS A 543 4.80 -3.25 -13.01
C HIS A 543 4.48 -3.71 -11.59
N ASN A 544 4.23 -5.02 -11.43
CA ASN A 544 3.79 -5.60 -10.16
C ASN A 544 4.98 -5.97 -9.26
N ALA A 545 4.75 -5.94 -7.94
CA ALA A 545 5.74 -6.34 -6.93
C ALA A 545 6.23 -7.80 -7.07
N ASP A 546 5.45 -8.66 -7.74
CA ASP A 546 5.81 -10.05 -8.04
C ASP A 546 6.67 -10.21 -9.32
N THR A 547 7.14 -9.09 -9.89
CA THR A 547 7.88 -8.95 -11.17
C THR A 547 7.10 -9.33 -12.43
N SER A 548 5.77 -9.41 -12.37
CA SER A 548 4.96 -9.43 -13.60
C SER A 548 4.74 -8.03 -14.17
N LEU A 549 4.52 -7.98 -15.49
CA LEU A 549 4.06 -6.79 -16.21
C LEU A 549 2.64 -7.08 -16.68
N SER A 550 1.67 -6.22 -16.36
CA SER A 550 0.26 -6.46 -16.67
C SER A 550 -0.45 -5.27 -17.33
N THR A 551 -1.35 -5.56 -18.26
CA THR A 551 -2.31 -4.61 -18.84
C THR A 551 -3.62 -5.33 -19.17
N ILE A 552 -4.74 -4.59 -19.26
CA ILE A 552 -6.09 -5.13 -19.57
C ILE A 552 -6.47 -6.34 -18.66
N GLY A 553 -6.03 -6.32 -17.40
CA GLY A 553 -6.25 -7.41 -16.44
C GLY A 553 -5.46 -8.71 -16.68
N ARG A 554 -4.45 -8.70 -17.56
CA ARG A 554 -3.64 -9.86 -17.95
C ARG A 554 -2.14 -9.54 -17.96
N CYS A 555 -1.31 -10.58 -18.05
CA CYS A 555 0.14 -10.49 -17.91
C CYS A 555 0.88 -10.66 -19.25
N LEU A 556 2.05 -10.02 -19.38
CA LEU A 556 3.02 -10.26 -20.45
C LEU A 556 3.62 -11.67 -20.29
N ASP A 557 3.24 -12.57 -21.18
CA ASP A 557 3.57 -13.99 -21.14
C ASP A 557 4.51 -14.39 -22.30
N ILE A 558 5.25 -15.49 -22.15
CA ILE A 558 6.07 -16.08 -23.20
C ILE A 558 5.34 -17.34 -23.67
N VAL A 559 4.88 -17.33 -24.93
CA VAL A 559 3.98 -18.34 -25.51
C VAL A 559 4.36 -19.77 -25.07
N GLY A 560 3.43 -20.43 -24.39
CA GLY A 560 3.59 -21.81 -23.91
C GLY A 560 4.68 -22.01 -22.87
N ASN A 561 5.02 -20.96 -22.11
CA ASN A 561 6.14 -20.89 -21.16
C ASN A 561 7.52 -21.21 -21.81
N GLY A 562 7.68 -20.85 -23.09
CA GLY A 562 8.86 -21.17 -23.89
C GLY A 562 10.16 -20.57 -23.35
N THR A 563 11.29 -21.23 -23.61
CA THR A 563 12.62 -20.76 -23.16
C THR A 563 13.63 -20.56 -24.28
N ALA A 564 13.31 -20.91 -25.53
CA ALA A 564 14.23 -20.81 -26.67
C ALA A 564 14.26 -19.40 -27.30
N ASN A 565 15.36 -19.07 -27.98
CA ASN A 565 15.44 -17.88 -28.85
C ASN A 565 14.31 -17.90 -29.88
N GLY A 566 13.63 -16.76 -30.03
CA GLY A 566 12.52 -16.59 -30.97
C GLY A 566 11.16 -17.07 -30.47
N ALA A 567 11.06 -17.58 -29.23
CA ALA A 567 9.76 -17.76 -28.60
C ALA A 567 9.08 -16.40 -28.47
N GLN A 568 7.85 -16.29 -29.01
CA GLN A 568 7.11 -15.05 -29.06
C GLN A 568 6.55 -14.70 -27.68
N VAL A 569 6.20 -13.43 -27.47
CA VAL A 569 5.38 -13.01 -26.33
C VAL A 569 3.91 -12.82 -26.72
N GLU A 570 3.04 -12.91 -25.72
CA GLU A 570 1.59 -12.75 -25.82
C GLU A 570 1.01 -12.16 -24.52
N LEU A 571 -0.25 -11.75 -24.56
CA LEU A 571 -1.03 -11.41 -23.37
C LEU A 571 -1.75 -12.68 -22.88
N TRP A 572 -1.65 -13.01 -21.58
CA TRP A 572 -2.30 -14.18 -20.99
C TRP A 572 -2.74 -13.93 -19.54
N ASP A 573 -3.81 -14.59 -19.09
CA ASP A 573 -4.30 -14.53 -17.71
C ASP A 573 -3.16 -14.72 -16.69
N CYS A 574 -3.03 -13.79 -15.75
CA CYS A 574 -1.97 -13.82 -14.74
C CYS A 574 -2.12 -15.06 -13.84
N ASN A 575 -1.14 -15.96 -13.91
CA ASN A 575 -1.13 -17.26 -13.25
C ASN A 575 0.17 -17.53 -12.45
N GLY A 576 1.11 -16.57 -12.49
CA GLY A 576 2.32 -16.58 -11.66
C GLY A 576 3.47 -17.46 -12.15
N ILE A 577 3.34 -18.12 -13.31
CA ILE A 577 4.43 -18.95 -13.88
C ILE A 577 5.67 -18.12 -14.25
N GLY A 578 6.82 -18.79 -14.36
CA GLY A 578 8.10 -18.13 -14.65
C GLY A 578 8.17 -17.41 -16.00
N GLY A 579 7.32 -17.75 -16.97
CA GLY A 579 7.17 -17.04 -18.24
C GLY A 579 6.59 -15.63 -18.13
N GLN A 580 5.83 -15.35 -17.05
CA GLN A 580 5.19 -14.05 -16.80
C GLN A 580 6.08 -13.07 -16.01
N LYS A 581 7.34 -13.44 -15.74
CA LYS A 581 8.25 -12.70 -14.86
C LYS A 581 9.29 -11.92 -15.67
N TRP A 582 9.44 -10.64 -15.38
CA TRP A 582 10.29 -9.72 -16.13
C TRP A 582 11.03 -8.80 -15.16
N VAL A 583 12.35 -8.74 -15.27
CA VAL A 583 13.20 -7.93 -14.40
C VAL A 583 14.01 -6.97 -15.25
N GLN A 584 13.76 -5.67 -15.10
CA GLN A 584 14.56 -4.64 -15.76
C GLN A 584 15.99 -4.66 -15.23
N GLN A 585 16.97 -4.72 -16.14
CA GLN A 585 18.39 -4.74 -15.84
C GLN A 585 18.96 -3.32 -15.92
N ALA A 586 20.09 -3.09 -15.25
CA ALA A 586 20.78 -1.80 -15.25
C ALA A 586 21.26 -1.33 -16.64
N ASP A 587 21.33 -2.23 -17.63
CA ASP A 587 21.64 -1.89 -19.03
C ASP A 587 20.40 -1.49 -19.86
N GLY A 588 19.21 -1.47 -19.25
CA GLY A 588 17.93 -1.20 -19.92
C GLY A 588 17.29 -2.39 -20.62
N SER A 589 17.74 -3.64 -20.39
CA SER A 589 17.06 -4.83 -20.91
C SER A 589 15.99 -5.36 -19.96
N LEU A 590 14.87 -5.86 -20.51
CA LEU A 590 13.86 -6.59 -19.75
C LEU A 590 14.16 -8.09 -19.82
N ARG A 591 14.69 -8.65 -18.74
CA ARG A 591 15.11 -10.06 -18.68
C ARG A 591 14.04 -10.94 -18.04
N ASN A 592 13.66 -12.02 -18.71
CA ASN A 592 12.85 -13.08 -18.11
C ASN A 592 13.74 -14.04 -17.29
N PRO A 593 13.54 -14.20 -15.97
CA PRO A 593 14.42 -15.01 -15.13
C PRO A 593 14.44 -16.51 -15.48
N GLN A 594 13.32 -17.07 -15.94
CA GLN A 594 13.16 -18.51 -16.20
C GLN A 594 13.91 -18.96 -17.47
N SER A 595 13.73 -18.25 -18.58
CA SER A 595 14.44 -18.50 -19.84
C SER A 595 15.88 -17.99 -19.81
N GLY A 596 16.15 -17.01 -18.95
CA GLY A 596 17.40 -16.27 -18.87
C GLY A 596 17.63 -15.26 -19.99
N ARG A 597 16.64 -15.09 -20.88
CA ARG A 597 16.65 -14.27 -22.10
C ARG A 597 16.00 -12.91 -21.89
N CYS A 598 16.24 -12.01 -22.83
CA CYS A 598 15.73 -10.65 -22.82
C CYS A 598 14.59 -10.49 -23.84
N LEU A 599 13.63 -9.61 -23.54
CA LEU A 599 12.65 -9.13 -24.52
C LEU A 599 13.40 -8.49 -25.69
N ASP A 600 12.97 -8.79 -26.91
CA ASP A 600 13.69 -8.47 -28.14
C ASP A 600 12.73 -8.11 -29.28
N ALA A 601 13.06 -7.05 -30.00
CA ALA A 601 12.45 -6.70 -31.28
C ALA A 601 13.16 -7.45 -32.42
N PRO A 602 12.52 -8.43 -33.09
CA PRO A 602 13.21 -9.36 -33.99
C PRO A 602 14.01 -8.67 -35.09
N ASN A 603 15.29 -9.05 -35.21
CA ASN A 603 16.23 -8.49 -36.19
C ASN A 603 16.44 -6.95 -36.08
N GLY A 604 16.07 -6.33 -34.96
CA GLY A 604 16.11 -4.87 -34.80
C GLY A 604 15.01 -4.12 -35.57
N ALA A 605 13.92 -4.79 -35.94
CA ALA A 605 12.76 -4.13 -36.54
C ALA A 605 12.07 -3.19 -35.55
N THR A 606 11.64 -2.02 -36.03
CA THR A 606 10.98 -0.96 -35.22
C THR A 606 9.69 -0.44 -35.87
N GLY A 607 9.14 -1.19 -36.82
CA GLY A 607 7.86 -0.84 -37.47
C GLY A 607 6.66 -1.21 -36.59
N ASN A 608 5.56 -0.48 -36.75
CA ASN A 608 4.29 -0.83 -36.12
C ASN A 608 3.87 -2.24 -36.55
N GLY A 609 3.44 -3.06 -35.58
CA GLY A 609 3.12 -4.47 -35.82
C GLY A 609 4.32 -5.42 -35.71
N THR A 610 5.50 -4.94 -35.29
CA THR A 610 6.65 -5.83 -35.02
C THR A 610 6.36 -6.68 -33.79
N ARG A 611 5.97 -7.94 -33.97
CA ARG A 611 5.71 -8.88 -32.86
C ARG A 611 6.99 -9.12 -32.06
N LEU A 612 6.89 -9.02 -30.74
CA LEU A 612 8.02 -9.17 -29.82
C LEU A 612 8.29 -10.64 -29.49
N GLN A 613 9.55 -10.92 -29.14
CA GLN A 613 10.04 -12.25 -28.80
C GLN A 613 11.01 -12.20 -27.60
N ILE A 614 11.45 -13.37 -27.12
CA ILE A 614 12.66 -13.47 -26.30
C ILE A 614 13.88 -13.86 -27.14
N TRP A 615 15.04 -13.29 -26.80
CA TRP A 615 16.32 -13.63 -27.39
C TRP A 615 17.45 -13.55 -26.36
N ASP A 616 18.58 -14.23 -26.61
CA ASP A 616 19.79 -14.11 -25.79
C ASP A 616 20.15 -12.62 -25.60
N CYS A 617 20.38 -12.22 -24.35
CA CYS A 617 20.70 -10.84 -23.99
C CYS A 617 22.01 -10.43 -24.65
N ASN A 618 21.95 -9.52 -25.61
CA ASN A 618 23.05 -9.15 -26.52
C ASN A 618 23.44 -7.66 -26.42
N GLY A 619 22.74 -6.88 -25.61
CA GLY A 619 23.03 -5.47 -25.33
C GLY A 619 22.73 -4.50 -26.47
N THR A 620 22.20 -4.98 -27.61
CA THR A 620 21.86 -4.12 -28.76
C THR A 620 20.61 -3.27 -28.50
N ALA A 621 20.36 -2.31 -29.39
CA ALA A 621 19.20 -1.43 -29.31
C ALA A 621 17.85 -2.16 -29.42
N SER A 622 17.79 -3.37 -30.00
CA SER A 622 16.54 -4.16 -30.11
C SER A 622 16.03 -4.70 -28.77
N GLN A 623 16.85 -4.63 -27.73
CA GLN A 623 16.57 -5.17 -26.40
C GLN A 623 16.51 -4.08 -25.33
N LYS A 624 16.35 -2.81 -25.72
CA LYS A 624 16.29 -1.68 -24.78
C LYS A 624 14.85 -1.26 -24.55
N PHE A 625 14.38 -1.51 -23.33
CA PHE A 625 13.01 -1.26 -22.88
C PHE A 625 13.04 -0.49 -21.55
N ALA A 626 12.23 0.56 -21.46
CA ALA A 626 12.12 1.42 -20.30
C ALA A 626 10.77 1.20 -19.62
N LEU A 627 10.77 0.54 -18.46
CA LEU A 627 9.71 0.74 -17.47
C LEU A 627 9.83 2.17 -16.94
N SER A 628 8.69 2.80 -16.67
CA SER A 628 8.57 4.16 -16.11
C SER A 628 8.26 4.13 -14.62
#